data_AF-A0A9P2YG00-F1
#
_entry.id   AF-A0A9P2YG00-F1
#
_cell.length_a   1.000
_cell.length_b   1.000
_cell.length_c   1.000
_cell.angle_alpha   90.00
_cell.angle_beta   90.00
_cell.angle_gamma   90.00
#
_symmetry.space_group_name_H-M   'P 1'
#
loop_
_entity.id
_entity.type
_entity.pdbx_description
1 polymer ?
#
loop_
_entity_poly.entity_id
_entity_poly.type
_entity_poly.pdbx_seq_one_letter_code
_entity_poly.pdbx_strand_id
1 'polypeptide(L)' 'MIKDKNQQTYKDPSIVGYYAQLTALQPAEKTILTLLQEHLSTMKMLDLGVGAGRTTKYFAPLVGEYIGVDYSAEMIAACR' A
#
# COMPACT_ATOMS: atom_id res chain seq x y z
N MET A 1 9.56 25.88 -11.40
CA MET A 1 8.88 24.77 -10.69
C MET A 1 9.95 23.78 -10.29
N ILE A 2 10.28 23.66 -8.99
CA ILE A 2 11.23 22.65 -8.53
C ILE A 2 10.60 21.29 -8.83
N LYS A 3 11.22 20.50 -9.71
CA LYS A 3 10.76 19.12 -9.91
C LYS A 3 11.05 18.37 -8.62
N ASP A 4 10.01 17.92 -7.93
CA ASP A 4 10.16 17.08 -6.75
C ASP A 4 10.91 15.80 -7.17
N LYS A 5 12.08 15.58 -6.56
CA LYS A 5 12.92 14.42 -6.86
C LYS A 5 12.22 13.13 -6.47
N ASN A 6 11.46 13.13 -5.38
CA ASN A 6 10.72 11.94 -4.93
C ASN A 6 9.66 11.60 -5.96
N GLN A 7 8.92 12.60 -6.45
CA GLN A 7 7.90 12.35 -7.47
C GLN A 7 8.48 11.70 -8.74
N GLN A 8 9.70 12.08 -9.15
CA GLN A 8 10.35 11.42 -10.29
C GLN A 8 10.80 10.00 -9.95
N THR A 9 11.37 9.78 -8.77
CA THR A 9 11.82 8.45 -8.31
C THR A 9 10.67 7.43 -8.31
N TYR A 10 9.50 7.80 -7.78
CA TYR A 10 8.36 6.89 -7.68
C TYR A 10 7.58 6.72 -9.00
N LYS A 11 8.02 7.35 -10.08
CA LYS A 11 7.57 7.11 -11.46
C LYS A 11 8.54 6.25 -12.27
N ASP A 12 9.75 6.04 -11.76
CA ASP A 12 10.77 5.26 -12.46
C ASP A 12 10.36 3.78 -12.51
N PRO A 13 10.29 3.14 -13.70
CA PRO A 13 9.86 1.75 -13.82
C PRO A 13 10.71 0.75 -13.02
N SER A 14 12.01 1.02 -12.83
CA SER A 14 12.89 0.16 -12.04
C SER A 14 12.54 0.20 -10.56
N ILE A 15 12.19 1.38 -10.06
CA ILE A 15 11.74 1.60 -8.68
C ILE A 15 10.37 0.98 -8.46
N VAL A 16 9.43 1.20 -9.39
CA VAL A 16 8.10 0.56 -9.35
C VAL A 16 8.24 -0.95 -9.33
N GLY A 17 9.05 -1.52 -10.22
CA GLY A 17 9.32 -2.96 -10.28
C GLY A 17 9.92 -3.52 -8.99
N TYR A 18 10.87 -2.80 -8.37
CA TYR A 18 11.44 -3.19 -7.09
C TYR A 18 10.37 -3.24 -5.98
N TYR A 19 9.56 -2.18 -5.85
CA TYR A 19 8.53 -2.13 -4.80
C TYR A 19 7.39 -3.12 -5.02
N ALA A 20 7.01 -3.40 -6.27
CA ALA A 20 5.99 -4.39 -6.61
C ALA A 20 6.38 -5.84 -6.22
N GLN A 21 7.69 -6.13 -6.15
CA GLN A 21 8.18 -7.43 -5.70
C GLN A 21 8.19 -7.58 -4.18
N LEU A 22 8.07 -6.49 -3.41
CA LEU A 22 8.07 -6.56 -1.97
C LEU A 22 6.73 -7.08 -1.47
N THR A 23 6.75 -8.23 -0.81
CA THR A 23 5.54 -8.89 -0.32
C THR A 23 5.46 -9.04 1.19
N ALA A 24 6.57 -8.85 1.91
CA ALA A 24 6.59 -9.13 3.34
C ALA A 24 5.93 -8.02 4.15
N LEU A 25 5.09 -8.40 5.12
CA LEU A 25 4.64 -7.50 6.16
C LEU A 25 5.78 -7.19 7.14
N GLN A 26 5.88 -5.93 7.52
CA GLN A 26 6.72 -5.46 8.63
C GLN A 26 6.11 -5.89 9.98
N PRO A 27 6.92 -5.97 11.05
CA PRO A 27 6.42 -6.36 12.37
C PRO A 27 5.23 -5.53 12.86
N ALA A 28 5.27 -4.20 12.67
CA ALA A 28 4.17 -3.33 13.07
C ALA A 28 2.85 -3.64 12.34
N GLU A 29 2.91 -3.95 11.04
CA GLU A 29 1.73 -4.29 10.25
C GLU A 29 1.10 -5.61 10.73
N LYS A 30 1.95 -6.60 11.07
CA LYS A 30 1.50 -7.86 11.68
C LYS A 30 0.85 -7.62 13.05
N THR A 31 1.43 -6.76 13.88
CA THR A 31 0.87 -6.39 15.18
C THR A 31 -0.52 -5.79 15.03
N ILE A 32 -0.73 -4.88 14.08
CA ILE A 32 -2.06 -4.28 13.85
C ILE A 32 -3.08 -5.31 13.37
N LEU A 33 -2.69 -6.24 12.47
CA LEU A 33 -3.56 -7.33 12.06
C LEU A 33 -4.01 -8.19 13.26
N THR A 34 -3.09 -8.54 14.16
CA THR A 34 -3.42 -9.31 15.36
C THR A 34 -4.29 -8.52 16.33
N LEU A 35 -3.94 -7.26 16.61
CA LEU A 35 -4.66 -6.44 17.59
C LEU A 35 -6.10 -6.13 17.17
N LEU A 36 -6.34 -5.97 15.86
CA LEU A 36 -7.65 -5.57 15.33
C LEU A 36 -8.43 -6.72 14.70
N GLN A 37 -7.89 -7.94 14.68
CA GLN A 37 -8.41 -9.10 13.96
C GLN A 37 -9.93 -9.27 14.08
N GLU A 38 -10.49 -9.13 15.28
CA GLU A 38 -11.91 -9.38 15.56
C GLU A 38 -12.83 -8.27 15.03
N HIS A 39 -12.26 -7.11 14.71
CA HIS A 39 -13.01 -5.92 14.30
C HIS A 39 -12.81 -5.54 12.83
N LEU A 40 -11.73 -6.01 12.19
CA LEU A 40 -11.36 -5.62 10.82
C LEU A 40 -12.54 -5.69 9.85
N SER A 41 -13.33 -6.78 9.89
CA SER A 41 -14.45 -7.03 8.98
C SER A 41 -15.54 -5.96 8.99
N THR A 42 -15.61 -5.14 10.04
CA THR A 42 -16.57 -4.03 10.17
C THR A 42 -15.95 -2.65 9.90
N MET A 43 -14.63 -2.58 9.79
CA MET A 43 -13.90 -1.32 9.60
C MET A 43 -13.89 -0.87 8.14
N LYS A 44 -13.85 0.45 7.95
CA LYS A 44 -13.45 1.09 6.70
C LYS A 44 -12.00 1.54 6.81
N MET A 45 -11.14 1.07 5.92
CA MET A 45 -9.71 1.34 5.95
C MET A 45 -9.29 2.28 4.82
N LEU A 46 -8.51 3.30 5.18
CA LEU A 46 -7.75 4.12 4.24
C LEU A 46 -6.27 3.76 4.35
N ASP A 47 -5.68 3.24 3.27
CA ASP A 47 -4.25 2.96 3.13
C ASP A 47 -3.59 4.11 2.34
N LEU A 48 -2.96 5.03 3.08
CA LEU A 48 -2.34 6.23 2.53
C LEU A 48 -0.88 5.97 2.18
N GLY A 49 -0.53 6.10 0.90
CA GLY A 49 0.77 5.66 0.39
C GLY A 49 0.79 4.16 0.10
N VAL A 50 -0.29 3.66 -0.51
CA VAL A 50 -0.47 2.23 -0.81
C VAL A 50 0.65 1.67 -1.71
N GLY A 51 1.34 2.55 -2.47
CA GLY A 51 2.44 2.18 -3.33
C GLY A 51 2.02 1.10 -4.33
N ALA A 52 2.90 0.11 -4.52
CA ALA A 52 2.64 -1.06 -5.35
C ALA A 52 1.85 -2.18 -4.62
N GLY A 53 1.20 -1.89 -3.48
CA GLY A 53 0.23 -2.80 -2.86
C GLY A 53 0.79 -3.87 -1.92
N ARG A 54 2.00 -3.70 -1.37
CA ARG A 54 2.64 -4.68 -0.46
C ARG A 54 1.71 -5.12 0.69
N THR A 55 0.98 -4.18 1.28
CA THR A 55 0.04 -4.40 2.39
C THR A 55 -1.36 -4.76 1.92
N THR A 56 -1.79 -4.29 0.74
CA THR A 56 -3.14 -4.41 0.20
C THR A 56 -3.66 -5.84 0.25
N LYS A 57 -2.88 -6.82 -0.21
CA LYS A 57 -3.29 -8.23 -0.22
C LYS A 57 -3.55 -8.84 1.16
N TYR A 58 -3.03 -8.23 2.22
CA TYR A 58 -3.23 -8.69 3.59
C TYR A 58 -4.41 -8.00 4.27
N PHE A 59 -4.61 -6.70 4.01
CA PHE A 59 -5.65 -5.92 4.67
C PHE A 59 -6.97 -5.90 3.89
N ALA A 60 -6.93 -5.71 2.57
CA ALA A 60 -8.13 -5.51 1.75
C ALA A 60 -9.16 -6.66 1.87
N PRO A 61 -8.76 -7.95 1.94
CA PRO A 61 -9.72 -9.04 2.13
C PRO A 61 -10.33 -9.13 3.53
N LEU A 62 -9.72 -8.48 4.54
CA LEU A 62 -10.10 -8.61 5.94
C LEU A 62 -10.99 -7.48 6.41
N VAL A 63 -10.92 -6.31 5.76
CA VAL A 63 -11.70 -5.13 6.14
C VAL A 63 -13.05 -5.07 5.41
N GLY A 64 -14.03 -4.39 6.00
CA GLY A 64 -15.35 -4.24 5.38
C GLY A 64 -15.34 -3.34 4.14
N GLU A 65 -14.47 -2.33 4.12
CA GLU A 65 -14.22 -1.46 2.97
C GLU A 65 -12.74 -1.05 2.94
N TYR A 66 -12.09 -1.10 1.79
CA TYR A 66 -10.68 -0.75 1.62
C TYR A 66 -10.52 0.30 0.52
N ILE A 67 -9.88 1.42 0.86
CA ILE A 67 -9.47 2.46 -0.09
C ILE A 67 -7.96 2.63 0.03
N GLY A 68 -7.23 2.28 -1.03
CA GLY A 68 -5.80 2.56 -1.16
C GLY A 68 -5.56 3.77 -2.04
N VAL A 69 -4.70 4.69 -1.61
CA VAL A 69 -4.33 5.87 -2.39
C VAL A 69 -2.82 6.05 -2.42
N ASP A 70 -2.31 6.46 -3.58
CA ASP A 70 -0.95 6.91 -3.76
C ASP A 70 -0.96 8.11 -4.72
N TYR A 71 0.06 8.97 -4.63
CA TYR A 71 0.19 10.08 -5.57
C TYR A 71 0.86 9.64 -6.88
N SER A 72 1.57 8.52 -6.88
CA SER A 72 2.18 7.92 -8.08
C SER A 72 1.17 7.02 -8.80
N ALA A 73 0.79 7.43 -10.02
CA ALA A 73 -0.11 6.65 -10.86
C ALA A 73 0.53 5.32 -11.28
N GLU A 74 1.84 5.30 -11.45
CA GLU A 74 2.65 4.15 -11.81
C GLU A 74 2.69 3.12 -10.68
N MET A 75 2.78 3.58 -9.42
CA MET A 75 2.64 2.69 -8.25
C MET A 75 1.22 2.12 -8.15
N ILE A 76 0.19 2.94 -8.34
CA ILE A 76 -1.21 2.47 -8.37
C ILE A 76 -1.41 1.43 -9.48
N ALA A 77 -0.82 1.64 -10.65
CA ALA A 77 -0.93 0.69 -11.76
C ALA A 77 -0.29 -0.66 -11.41
N ALA A 78 0.85 -0.67 -10.70
CA ALA A 78 1.49 -1.89 -10.23
C ALA A 78 0.77 -2.57 -9.06
N CYS A 79 -0.05 -1.83 -8.30
CA CYS A 79 -0.86 -2.35 -7.20
C CYS A 79 -2.11 -3.11 -7.66
N ARG A 80 -2.61 -2.82 -8.87
CA ARG A 80 -3.84 -3.42 -9.43
C ARG A 80 -3.59 -4.77 -10.08
#